data_AF-A0A329SLN8-F1
#
_entry.id   AF-A0A329SLN8-F1
#
_cell.length_a   1.000
_cell.length_b   1.000
_cell.length_c   1.000
_cell.angle_alpha   90.00
_cell.angle_beta   90.00
_cell.angle_gamma   90.00
#
_symmetry.space_group_name_H-M   'P 1'
#
loop_
_entity.id
_entity.type
_entity.pdbx_description
1 polymer ?
#
loop_
_entity_poly.entity_id
_entity_poly.type
_entity_poly.pdbx_seq_one_letter_code
_entity_poly.pdbx_strand_id
1 'polypeptide(L)' 'MSGVDAKMPAKFGLMLDGCSFDSEHYSAVYGCYNLNRKSQYLLLAMAPLVTDPSADHSAADHVAFLREMQMLD' A
#
# COMPACT_ATOMS: atom_id res chain seq x y z
N MET A 1 -10.38 -8.43 -29.29
CA MET A 1 -10.41 -8.18 -27.83
C MET A 1 -9.04 -8.54 -27.28
N SER A 2 -8.17 -7.56 -27.03
CA SER A 2 -6.89 -7.83 -26.34
C SER A 2 -7.18 -7.92 -24.85
N GLY A 3 -7.54 -9.12 -24.42
CA GLY A 3 -7.63 -9.47 -23.01
C GLY A 3 -6.29 -9.20 -22.33
N VAL A 4 -6.35 -9.04 -21.02
CA VAL A 4 -5.26 -8.80 -20.07
C VAL A 4 -4.04 -9.74 -20.25
N ASP A 5 -4.18 -10.82 -21.00
CA ASP A 5 -3.18 -11.87 -21.25
C ASP A 5 -1.95 -11.45 -22.06
N ALA A 6 -1.99 -10.37 -22.86
CA ALA A 6 -0.85 -10.03 -23.71
C ALA A 6 0.29 -9.28 -22.98
N LYS A 7 0.08 -8.82 -21.73
CA LYS A 7 1.02 -7.93 -21.02
C LYS A 7 1.31 -8.31 -19.57
N MET A 8 0.70 -9.36 -19.03
CA MET A 8 0.97 -9.74 -17.64
C MET A 8 2.34 -10.44 -17.53
N PRO A 9 3.23 -9.95 -16.65
CA PRO A 9 4.52 -10.60 -16.43
C PRO A 9 4.34 -12.03 -15.92
N ALA A 10 5.18 -12.96 -16.38
CA ALA A 10 5.16 -14.36 -15.93
C ALA A 10 5.36 -14.54 -14.41
N LYS A 11 5.97 -13.54 -13.76
CA LYS A 11 6.05 -13.42 -12.30
C LYS A 11 5.57 -12.03 -11.92
N PHE A 12 4.47 -11.99 -11.17
CA PHE A 12 3.88 -10.80 -10.61
C PHE A 12 3.60 -11.06 -9.13
N GLY A 13 3.95 -10.12 -8.27
CA GLY A 13 3.69 -10.16 -6.84
C GLY A 13 3.06 -8.85 -6.37
N LEU A 14 2.51 -8.88 -5.17
CA LEU A 14 2.07 -7.70 -4.47
C LEU A 14 2.99 -7.46 -3.27
N MET A 15 3.36 -6.20 -3.04
CA MET A 15 4.08 -5.76 -1.86
C MET A 15 3.21 -4.75 -1.12
N LEU A 16 2.98 -5.01 0.16
CA LEU A 16 2.34 -4.09 1.09
C LEU A 16 3.45 -3.34 1.82
N ASP A 17 3.37 -2.02 1.86
CA ASP A 17 4.34 -1.19 2.56
C ASP A 17 3.64 0.04 3.17
N GLY A 18 4.24 0.60 4.22
CA GLY A 18 3.82 1.88 4.77
C GLY A 18 4.52 3.03 4.04
N CYS A 19 3.79 4.05 3.62
CA CYS A 19 4.42 5.26 3.09
C CYS A 19 3.89 6.52 3.79
N SER A 20 4.78 7.48 4.00
CA SER A 20 4.38 8.84 4.41
C SER A 20 4.32 9.73 3.17
N PHE A 21 3.23 10.47 3.03
CA PHE A 21 3.14 11.58 2.08
C PHE A 21 2.79 12.83 2.88
N ASP A 22 3.71 13.79 2.89
CA ASP A 22 3.70 14.90 3.82
C ASP A 22 3.65 14.44 5.29
N SER A 23 2.60 14.80 6.05
CA SER A 23 2.44 14.49 7.47
C SER A 23 1.51 13.30 7.76
N GLU A 24 0.97 12.67 6.71
CA GLU A 24 0.00 11.57 6.82
C GLU A 24 0.63 10.21 6.49
N HIS A 25 0.19 9.16 7.20
CA HIS A 25 0.65 7.78 7.02
C HIS A 25 -0.36 6.95 6.23
N TYR A 26 0.13 6.27 5.20
CA TYR A 26 -0.67 5.48 4.28
C TYR A 26 -0.20 4.03 4.24
N SER A 27 -1.15 3.11 4.00
CA SER A 27 -0.85 1.78 3.50
C SER A 27 -0.82 1.83 1.98
N ALA A 28 0.30 1.45 1.39
CA ALA A 28 0.51 1.39 -0.05
C ALA A 28 0.58 -0.07 -0.53
N VAL A 29 -0.01 -0.31 -1.70
CA VAL A 29 0.03 -1.59 -2.41
C VAL A 29 0.82 -1.39 -3.71
N TYR A 30 1.91 -2.12 -3.85
CA TYR A 30 2.74 -2.11 -5.04
C TYR A 30 2.59 -3.42 -5.82
N GLY A 31 2.49 -3.30 -7.15
CA GLY A 31 2.71 -4.39 -8.09
C GLY A 31 4.20 -4.56 -8.33
N CYS A 32 4.71 -5.76 -8.05
CA CYS A 32 6.12 -6.10 -8.15
C CYS A 32 6.32 -7.11 -9.26
N TYR A 33 7.13 -6.77 -10.26
CA TYR A 33 7.41 -7.68 -11.37
C TYR A 33 8.76 -7.40 -12.00
N ASN A 34 9.28 -8.37 -12.77
CA ASN A 34 10.51 -8.18 -13.52
C ASN A 34 10.18 -7.82 -14.97
N LEU A 35 10.73 -6.70 -15.44
CA LEU A 35 10.70 -6.30 -16.84
C LEU A 35 12.13 -6.06 -17.32
N ASN A 36 12.55 -6.72 -18.39
CA ASN A 36 13.89 -6.59 -18.96
C ASN A 36 15.02 -6.76 -17.93
N ARG A 37 14.90 -7.79 -17.06
CA ARG A 37 15.83 -8.10 -15.95
C ARG A 37 15.96 -7.01 -14.87
N LYS A 38 15.03 -6.04 -14.83
CA LYS A 38 14.95 -5.03 -13.78
C LYS A 38 13.67 -5.21 -12.99
N SER A 39 13.77 -5.18 -11.66
CA SER A 39 12.61 -5.13 -10.77
C SER A 39 11.86 -3.82 -10.99
N GLN A 40 10.55 -3.94 -11.17
CA GLN A 40 9.60 -2.84 -11.24
C GLN A 40 8.72 -2.89 -10.00
N TYR A 41 8.47 -1.72 -9.44
CA TYR A 41 7.56 -1.52 -8.31
C TYR A 41 6.60 -0.42 -8.72
N LEU A 42 5.37 -0.80 -9.07
CA LEU A 42 4.33 0.13 -9.50
C LEU A 42 3.34 0.32 -8.36
N LEU A 43 3.15 1.55 -7.89
CA LEU A 43 2.09 1.84 -6.93
C LEU A 43 0.72 1.59 -7.61
N LEU A 44 -0.05 0.66 -7.07
CA LEU A 44 -1.38 0.30 -7.58
C LEU A 44 -2.49 0.99 -6.81
N ALA A 45 -2.32 1.09 -5.48
CA ALA A 45 -3.29 1.71 -4.59
C ALA A 45 -2.57 2.27 -3.35
N MET A 46 -3.15 3.31 -2.77
CA MET A 46 -2.73 3.91 -1.52
C MET A 46 -3.99 4.31 -0.75
N ALA A 47 -4.02 4.01 0.55
CA ALA A 47 -5.13 4.39 1.42
C ALA A 47 -4.59 4.92 2.76
N PRO A 48 -5.15 6.01 3.30
CA PRO A 48 -4.75 6.51 4.61
C PRO A 48 -5.09 5.46 5.67
N LEU A 49 -4.28 5.40 6.72
CA LEU A 49 -4.56 4.55 7.88
C LEU A 49 -5.59 5.26 8.76
N VAL A 50 -6.87 4.89 8.66
CA VAL A 50 -7.97 5.58 9.34
C VAL A 50 -8.66 4.66 10.35
N THR A 51 -8.76 5.09 11.60
CA THR A 51 -9.52 4.43 12.69
C THR A 51 -11.00 4.78 12.66
N ASP A 52 -11.31 6.04 12.38
CA ASP A 52 -12.65 6.61 12.35
C ASP A 52 -12.81 7.53 11.14
N PRO A 53 -13.92 7.50 10.39
CA PRO A 53 -14.23 8.49 9.36
C PRO A 53 -14.11 9.97 9.80
N SER A 54 -14.18 10.26 11.10
CA SER A 54 -13.96 11.60 11.69
C SER A 54 -12.55 11.82 12.25
N ALA A 55 -11.65 10.84 12.14
CA ALA A 55 -10.26 10.98 12.56
C ALA A 55 -9.60 12.13 11.79
N ASP A 56 -8.78 12.92 12.47
CA ASP A 56 -8.18 14.13 11.89
C ASP A 56 -6.93 13.84 11.04
N HIS A 57 -6.64 12.55 10.82
CA HIS A 57 -5.48 12.01 10.10
C HIS A 57 -4.14 12.51 10.67
N SER A 58 -4.11 12.98 11.92
CA SER A 58 -2.88 13.36 12.57
C SER A 58 -1.98 12.15 12.83
N ALA A 59 -0.69 12.42 12.99
CA ALA A 59 0.28 11.41 13.42
C ALA A 59 -0.12 10.73 14.75
N ALA A 60 -0.85 11.44 15.63
CA ALA A 60 -1.32 10.88 16.90
C ALA A 60 -2.40 9.80 16.69
N ASP A 61 -3.38 10.06 15.81
CA ASP A 61 -4.43 9.11 15.44
C ASP A 61 -3.84 7.86 14.77
N HIS A 62 -2.85 8.04 13.89
CA HIS A 62 -2.15 6.92 13.26
C HIS A 62 -1.36 6.06 14.26
N VAL A 63 -0.71 6.66 15.26
CA VAL A 63 0.00 5.92 16.31
C VAL A 63 -0.99 5.17 17.22
N ALA A 64 -2.14 5.78 17.53
CA ALA A 64 -3.20 5.12 18.29
C ALA A 64 -3.72 3.88 17.55
N PHE A 65 -4.01 4.00 16.25
CA PHE A 65 -4.40 2.88 15.38
C PHE A 65 -3.43 1.71 15.44
N LEU A 66 -2.13 1.99 15.23
CA LEU A 66 -1.10 0.95 15.23
C LEU A 66 -0.99 0.25 16.58
N ARG A 67 -1.17 1.00 17.68
CA ARG A 67 -1.20 0.43 19.03
C ARG A 67 -2.41 -0.46 19.25
N GLU A 68 -3.59 -0.06 18.80
CA GLU A 68 -4.79 -0.90 18.88
C GLU A 68 -4.64 -2.19 18.07
N MET A 69 -4.13 -2.10 16.83
CA MET A 69 -3.85 -3.27 16.01
C MET A 69 -2.82 -4.21 16.63
N GLN A 70 -1.82 -3.68 17.36
CA GLN A 70 -0.80 -4.46 18.06
C GLN A 70 -1.29 -5.06 19.39
N MET A 71 -2.41 -4.59 19.93
CA MET A 71 -3.04 -5.12 21.15
C MET A 71 -4.16 -6.12 20.84
N LEU A 72 -4.56 -6.24 19.58
CA LEU A 72 -5.52 -7.24 19.11
C LEU A 72 -4.79 -8.59 18.93
N ASP A 73 -4.46 -9.23 20.05
CA ASP A 73 -4.01 -10.63 20.09
C ASP A 73 -5.21 -11.61 20.03
#